data_AF-A0A8S2GBV0-F1
#
_entry.id   AF-A0A8S2GBV0-F1
#
_cell.length_a   1.000
_cell.length_b   1.000
_cell.length_c   1.000
_cell.angle_alpha   90.00
_cell.angle_beta   90.00
_cell.angle_gamma   90.00
#
_symmetry.space_group_name_H-M   'P 1'
#
loop_
_entity.id
_entity.type
_entity.pdbx_description
1 polymer ?
#
loop_
_entity_poly.entity_id
_entity_poly.type
_entity_poly.pdbx_seq_one_letter_code
_entity_poly.pdbx_strand_id
1 'polypeptide(L)' 'DTVEDKDVTNERNRILHRDDTFTDIFRVKNLTKFYRRATGQAVLAVDNLCFGIQTGQCFGLLGIN' A
#
# COMPACT_ATOMS: atom_id res chain seq x y z
N ASP A 1 5.87 -8.48 -15.96
CA ASP A 1 5.76 -8.72 -14.51
C ASP A 1 7.13 -8.64 -13.87
N THR A 2 7.43 -7.49 -13.26
CA THR A 2 8.60 -7.40 -12.38
C THR A 2 8.22 -8.07 -11.06
N VAL A 3 9.01 -9.05 -10.67
CA VAL A 3 8.87 -9.70 -9.36
C VAL A 3 8.97 -8.62 -8.29
N GLU A 4 7.97 -8.53 -7.42
CA GLU A 4 8.00 -7.60 -6.29
C GLU A 4 9.09 -7.99 -5.31
N ASP A 5 9.65 -7.00 -4.60
CA ASP A 5 10.61 -7.29 -3.56
C ASP A 5 9.98 -8.18 -2.48
N LYS A 6 10.81 -9.06 -1.92
CA LYS A 6 10.43 -10.00 -0.88
C LYS A 6 9.92 -9.28 0.36
N ASP A 7 10.50 -8.14 0.73
CA ASP A 7 10.04 -7.34 1.86
C ASP A 7 8.62 -6.80 1.65
N VAL A 8 8.32 -6.25 0.46
CA VAL A 8 6.99 -5.79 0.05
C VAL A 8 5.98 -6.94 0.05
N THR A 9 6.36 -8.10 -0.49
CA THR A 9 5.50 -9.28 -0.53
C THR A 9 5.17 -9.78 0.88
N ASN A 10 6.17 -9.83 1.76
CA ASN A 10 5.97 -10.23 3.16
C ASN A 10 5.07 -9.24 3.90
N GLU A 11 5.28 -7.94 3.70
CA GLU A 11 4.48 -6.90 4.33
C GLU A 11 3.03 -6.96 3.86
N ARG A 12 2.79 -7.14 2.55
CA ARG A 12 1.45 -7.38 2.04
C ARG A 12 0.80 -8.58 2.70
N ASN A 13 1.50 -9.71 2.77
CA ASN A 13 0.97 -10.91 3.40
C ASN A 13 0.66 -10.70 4.89
N ARG A 14 1.52 -9.99 5.62
CA ARG A 14 1.30 -9.61 7.02
C ARG A 14 0.03 -8.77 7.16
N ILE A 15 -0.12 -7.76 6.32
CA ILE A 15 -1.23 -6.81 6.38
C ILE A 15 -2.56 -7.42 5.97
N LEU A 16 -2.57 -8.33 4.99
CA LEU A 16 -3.78 -9.00 4.53
C LEU A 16 -4.25 -10.11 5.48
N HIS A 17 -3.33 -10.90 6.04
CA HIS A 17 -3.70 -12.16 6.72
C HIS A 17 -3.55 -12.13 8.24
N ARG A 18 -2.87 -11.14 8.84
CA ARG A 18 -2.83 -11.01 10.31
C ARG A 18 -3.92 -10.09 10.84
N ASP A 19 -4.69 -10.60 11.79
CA ASP A 19 -5.69 -9.86 12.58
C ASP A 19 -5.11 -9.17 13.81
N ASP A 20 -3.79 -9.19 13.94
CA ASP A 20 -3.03 -8.34 14.86
C ASP A 20 -3.29 -6.86 14.54
N THR A 21 -4.31 -6.28 15.15
CA THR A 21 -4.67 -4.87 15.06
C THR A 21 -4.00 -4.02 16.13
N PHE A 22 -3.28 -4.63 17.07
CA PHE A 22 -2.73 -3.93 18.23
C PHE A 22 -1.32 -3.39 18.01
N THR A 23 -0.56 -3.91 17.03
CA THR A 23 0.80 -3.41 16.77
C THR A 23 0.83 -2.18 15.86
N ASP A 24 -0.05 -2.14 14.87
CA ASP A 24 -0.07 -1.11 13.83
C ASP A 24 -1.04 0.03 14.20
N ILE A 25 -0.52 1.26 14.27
CA ILE A 25 -1.34 2.47 14.47
C ILE A 25 -2.04 2.93 13.18
N PHE A 26 -1.56 2.47 12.03
CA PHE A 26 -2.12 2.78 10.72
C PHE A 26 -1.95 1.57 9.80
N ARG A 27 -3.01 1.17 9.09
CA ARG A 27 -2.99 0.03 8.16
C ARG A 27 -3.68 0.41 6.85
N VAL A 28 -3.03 0.06 5.74
CA VAL A 28 -3.56 0.21 4.39
C VAL A 28 -3.66 -1.17 3.77
N LYS A 29 -4.87 -1.58 3.38
CA LYS A 29 -5.14 -2.88 2.76
C LYS A 29 -5.70 -2.66 1.35
N ASN A 30 -5.03 -3.21 0.33
CA ASN A 30 -5.43 -3.16 -1.08
C ASN A 30 -5.92 -1.77 -1.53
N LEU A 31 -5.20 -0.71 -1.14
CA LEU A 31 -5.61 0.64 -1.52
C LEU A 31 -5.36 0.86 -3.00
N THR A 32 -6.44 1.16 -3.69
CA THR A 32 -6.44 1.47 -5.12
C THR A 32 -7.02 2.85 -5.34
N LYS A 33 -6.30 3.71 -6.07
CA LYS A 33 -6.71 5.09 -6.35
C LYS A 33 -6.80 5.31 -7.85
N PHE A 34 -8.00 5.65 -8.31
CA PHE A 34 -8.23 6.17 -9.64
C PHE A 34 -8.40 7.69 -9.62
N TYR A 35 -7.87 8.35 -10.64
CA TYR A 35 -8.19 9.75 -10.97
C TYR A 35 -8.89 9.80 -12.32
N ARG A 36 -9.86 10.71 -12.46
CA ARG A 36 -10.51 10.97 -13.75
C ARG A 36 -9.88 12.19 -14.39
N ARG A 37 -9.48 12.07 -15.66
CA ARG A 37 -9.06 13.19 -16.49
C ARG A 37 -10.28 13.95 -17.01
N ALA A 38 -10.08 15.21 -17.42
CA ALA A 38 -11.12 16.00 -18.07
C ALA A 38 -11.68 15.34 -19.35
N THR A 39 -10.89 14.48 -20.00
CA THR A 39 -11.31 13.67 -21.15
C THR A 39 -12.26 12.51 -20.80
N GLY A 40 -12.55 12.30 -19.51
CA GLY A 40 -13.35 11.17 -19.01
C GLY A 40 -12.54 9.88 -18.79
N GLN A 41 -11.28 9.82 -19.24
CA GLN A 41 -10.41 8.67 -19.03
C GLN A 41 -10.05 8.51 -17.54
N ALA A 42 -10.19 7.30 -17.01
CA ALA A 42 -9.70 6.92 -15.69
C ALA A 42 -8.21 6.54 -15.75
N VAL A 43 -7.44 7.00 -14.78
CA VAL A 43 -6.03 6.64 -14.56
C VAL A 43 -5.90 5.96 -13.22
N LEU A 44 -5.35 4.76 -13.23
CA LEU A 44 -4.96 4.03 -12.03
C LEU A 44 -3.64 4.61 -11.52
N ALA A 45 -3.70 5.39 -10.44
CA ALA A 45 -2.51 6.05 -9.87
C ALA A 45 -1.89 5.26 -8.73
N VAL A 46 -2.68 4.46 -8.03
CA VAL A 46 -2.20 3.54 -7.00
C VAL A 46 -2.94 2.23 -7.20
N ASP A 47 -2.22 1.11 -7.22
CA ASP A 47 -2.79 -0.21 -7.43
C ASP A 47 -2.45 -1.14 -6.26
N ASN A 48 -3.48 -1.60 -5.53
CA ASN A 48 -3.40 -2.61 -4.47
C ASN A 48 -2.30 -2.38 -3.41
N LEU A 49 -2.09 -1.13 -3.00
CA LEU A 49 -1.06 -0.78 -2.01
C LEU A 49 -1.39 -1.38 -0.63
N CYS A 50 -0.41 -2.04 -0.02
CA CYS A 50 -0.53 -2.66 1.31
C CYS A 50 0.68 -2.32 2.19
N PHE A 51 0.43 -1.72 3.36
CA PHE A 51 1.46 -1.51 4.39
C PHE A 51 0.82 -1.22 5.75
N GLY A 52 1.57 -1.40 6.83
CA GLY A 52 1.23 -0.93 8.17
C GLY A 52 2.33 -0.07 8.77
N ILE A 53 1.96 0.76 9.73
CA ILE A 53 2.88 1.58 10.51
C ILE A 53 2.73 1.15 11.96
N GLN A 54 3.79 0.58 12.55
CA GLN A 54 3.79 0.20 13.95
C GLN A 54 3.93 1.40 14.87
N THR A 55 3.47 1.26 16.11
CA THR A 55 3.67 2.29 17.14
C THR A 55 5.15 2.66 17.25
N GLY A 56 5.46 3.96 17.17
CA GLY A 56 6.83 4.48 17.27
C GLY A 56 7.65 4.39 15.98
N GLN A 57 7.09 3.90 14.87
CA GLN A 57 7.74 3.92 13.56
C GLN A 57 7.35 5.14 12.74
N CYS A 58 8.30 5.61 11.92
CA CYS A 58 8.05 6.58 10.86
C CYS A 58 7.94 5.85 9.52
N PHE A 59 7.09 6.36 8.62
CA PHE A 59 6.88 5.80 7.28
C PHE A 59 7.19 6.85 6.21
N GLY A 60 7.93 6.45 5.17
CA GLY A 60 8.22 7.27 4.00
C GLY A 60 7.88 6.52 2.72
N LEU A 61 6.97 7.09 1.91
CA LEU A 61 6.65 6.59 0.58
C LEU A 61 7.46 7.39 -0.44
N LEU A 62 8.34 6.71 -1.18
CA LEU A 62 9.27 7.32 -2.12
C LEU A 62 9.03 6.76 -3.53
N GLY A 63 9.17 7.60 -4.54
CA GLY A 63 9.00 7.24 -5.94
C GLY A 63 9.39 8.39 -6.87
N ILE A 64 9.62 8.09 -8.13
CA ILE A 64 9.78 9.10 -9.18
C ILE A 64 8.41 9.68 -9.56
N ASN A 65 8.41 10.89 -10.12
CA ASN A 65 7.21 11.56 -10.63
C ASN A 65 6.85 11.11 -12.05
#